data_AF-A0A521TFX9-F1
#
_entry.id   AF-A0A521TFX9-F1
#
_cell.length_a   1.000
_cell.length_b   1.000
_cell.length_c   1.000
_cell.angle_alpha   90.00
_cell.angle_beta   90.00
_cell.angle_gamma   90.00
#
_symmetry.space_group_name_H-M   'P 1'
#
loop_
_entity.id
_entity.type
_entity.pdbx_description
1 polymer ?
#
loop_
_entity_poly.entity_id
_entity_poly.type
_entity_poly.pdbx_seq_one_letter_code
_entity_poly.pdbx_strand_id
1 'polypeptide(L)'
;MLSDVFIQISPLDITKELIDYWWSFPIGFLLFVLGYFFTHPDKIAIWSSIISGLFEKLSKRSARHSVSSDIQSRISSYIKNNKSDEILPYGLKFKWVKDENFSSYVEEKDVIIIMDYHNNNAKNFVNAIGQYISQAFIPTVRHEIPQDVLIAAELVMQEKIIQEKRPDALDTFRNEVLPTKIANNVNIEQFRERFKKLDIIGFFDNMFLTEIVFAGSRLQDLIENQRKQEIENFITFIENIPDESKPLDFSGNVFHVWITLVAKQFKKDYQGTAPYVKRAEEAYSKKYDSLYVTGRDQNMDFVNDVISDIKTHGIGYLEWVRDFKTRDKKRKKKIAKMALFRL
;
A
#
# COMPACT_ATOMS: atom_id res chain seq x y z
N MET A 1 59.28 72.23 -36.36
CA MET A 1 59.52 72.53 -34.94
C MET A 1 58.16 72.85 -34.34
N LEU A 2 57.52 72.11 -33.46
CA LEU A 2 57.86 71.06 -32.50
C LEU A 2 56.54 70.25 -32.33
N SER A 3 56.51 68.96 -32.65
CA SER A 3 56.55 67.82 -31.70
C SER A 3 55.44 67.81 -30.64
N ASP A 4 54.57 66.80 -30.77
CA ASP A 4 54.08 65.90 -29.71
C ASP A 4 53.40 66.47 -28.46
N VAL A 5 52.08 66.29 -28.37
CA VAL A 5 51.42 65.74 -27.18
C VAL A 5 50.25 64.85 -27.62
N PHE A 6 50.56 63.60 -27.99
CA PHE A 6 49.55 62.53 -28.02
C PHE A 6 49.35 62.07 -26.57
N ILE A 7 48.22 62.45 -25.94
CA ILE A 7 47.82 61.83 -24.67
C ILE A 7 47.32 60.43 -25.02
N GLN A 8 48.20 59.46 -24.85
CA GLN A 8 47.92 58.03 -24.99
C GLN A 8 47.13 57.56 -23.77
N ILE A 9 45.79 57.65 -23.83
CA ILE A 9 44.92 57.04 -22.80
C ILE A 9 45.00 55.52 -23.00
N SER A 10 45.44 54.79 -21.98
CA SER A 10 45.61 53.34 -22.07
C SER A 10 44.22 52.66 -22.16
N PRO A 11 44.04 51.62 -23.00
CA PRO A 11 42.78 50.87 -23.07
C PRO A 11 42.38 50.19 -21.74
N LEU A 12 43.32 50.08 -20.79
CA LEU A 12 43.10 49.47 -19.48
C LEU A 12 42.36 50.41 -18.50
N ASP A 13 42.47 51.72 -18.66
CA ASP A 13 41.83 52.69 -17.75
C ASP A 13 40.34 52.87 -18.06
N ILE A 14 39.98 52.87 -19.35
CA ILE A 14 38.58 52.98 -19.82
C ILE A 14 37.79 51.72 -19.44
N THR A 15 38.42 50.55 -19.44
CA THR A 15 37.76 49.28 -19.06
C THR A 15 37.52 49.19 -17.56
N LYS A 16 38.39 49.74 -16.70
CA LYS A 16 38.13 49.86 -15.26
C LYS A 16 37.00 50.83 -14.94
N GLU A 17 36.97 52.02 -15.55
CA GLU A 17 35.87 52.97 -15.34
C GLU A 17 34.52 52.41 -15.81
N LEU A 18 34.48 51.70 -16.95
CA LEU A 18 33.25 51.08 -17.44
C LEU A 18 32.78 49.91 -16.57
N ILE A 19 33.71 49.13 -15.98
CA ILE A 19 33.38 48.05 -15.04
C ILE A 19 32.86 48.64 -13.72
N ASP A 20 33.50 49.66 -13.17
CA ASP A 20 33.03 50.33 -11.94
C ASP A 20 31.66 50.99 -12.15
N TYR A 21 31.38 51.52 -13.35
CA TYR A 21 30.06 52.04 -13.72
C TYR A 21 29.00 50.93 -13.85
N TRP A 22 29.37 49.77 -14.40
CA TRP A 22 28.49 48.60 -14.53
C TRP A 22 28.23 47.87 -13.21
N TRP A 23 29.13 47.96 -12.23
CA TRP A 23 28.90 47.44 -10.87
C TRP A 23 28.16 48.44 -9.98
N SER A 24 28.35 49.75 -10.18
CA SER A 24 27.64 50.79 -9.44
C SER A 24 26.19 51.00 -9.91
N PHE A 25 25.82 50.59 -11.13
CA PHE A 25 24.43 50.69 -11.60
C PHE A 25 23.46 49.69 -10.94
N PRO A 26 23.76 48.37 -10.81
CA PRO A 26 22.93 47.42 -10.05
C PRO A 26 22.93 47.73 -8.55
N ILE A 27 24.08 48.14 -7.99
CA ILE A 27 24.19 48.48 -6.57
C ILE A 27 23.45 49.78 -6.27
N GLY A 28 23.58 50.79 -7.12
CA GLY A 28 22.86 52.07 -7.02
C GLY A 28 21.36 51.90 -7.20
N PHE A 29 20.92 51.06 -8.13
CA PHE A 29 19.51 50.69 -8.27
C PHE A 29 18.99 49.93 -7.05
N LEU A 30 19.75 48.96 -6.53
CA LEU A 30 19.40 48.23 -5.31
C LEU A 30 19.30 49.17 -4.11
N LEU A 31 20.26 50.09 -3.93
CA LEU A 31 20.26 51.08 -2.85
C LEU A 31 19.15 52.11 -3.02
N PHE A 32 18.82 52.51 -4.24
CA PHE A 32 17.67 53.38 -4.53
C PHE A 32 16.35 52.68 -4.20
N VAL A 33 16.20 51.41 -4.58
CA VAL A 33 15.04 50.57 -4.23
C VAL A 33 14.95 50.39 -2.71
N LEU A 34 16.06 50.09 -2.03
CA LEU A 34 16.12 49.99 -0.56
C LEU A 34 15.82 51.32 0.15
N GLY A 35 16.35 52.44 -0.35
CA GLY A 35 16.08 53.78 0.17
C GLY A 35 14.64 54.24 -0.06
N TYR A 36 14.05 53.89 -1.22
CA TYR A 36 12.64 54.10 -1.50
C TYR A 36 11.74 53.30 -0.56
N PHE A 37 12.13 52.07 -0.21
CA PHE A 37 11.44 51.29 0.81
C PHE A 37 11.52 51.97 2.19
N PHE A 38 12.69 52.42 2.64
CA PHE A 38 12.83 53.12 3.94
C PHE A 38 12.02 54.42 4.06
N THR A 39 11.79 55.13 2.96
CA THR A 39 11.03 56.40 2.95
C THR A 39 9.51 56.21 2.83
N HIS A 40 9.04 55.01 2.45
CA HIS A 40 7.63 54.71 2.28
C HIS A 40 7.24 53.41 3.02
N PRO A 41 7.26 53.40 4.37
CA PRO A 41 7.02 52.21 5.19
C PRO A 41 5.65 51.56 4.91
N ASP A 42 4.63 52.37 4.61
CA ASP A 42 3.27 51.89 4.29
C ASP A 42 3.23 51.03 3.02
N LYS A 43 4.12 51.30 2.06
CA LYS A 43 4.26 50.51 0.83
C LYS A 43 5.06 49.23 1.06
N ILE A 44 6.02 49.23 2.01
CA ILE A 44 6.77 48.01 2.38
C ILE A 44 5.80 46.92 2.83
N ALA A 45 4.80 47.27 3.65
CA ALA A 45 3.79 46.31 4.13
C ALA A 45 2.98 45.68 2.99
N ILE A 46 2.64 46.47 1.96
CA ILE A 46 1.91 45.98 0.77
C ILE A 46 2.81 45.04 -0.04
N TRP A 47 4.06 45.41 -0.31
CA TRP A 47 4.99 44.56 -1.06
C TRP A 47 5.40 43.30 -0.31
N SER A 48 5.62 43.39 1.00
CA SER A 48 5.88 42.23 1.86
C SER A 48 4.69 41.29 1.88
N SER A 49 3.44 41.80 1.84
CA SER A 49 2.25 40.96 1.72
C SER A 49 2.14 40.27 0.35
N ILE A 50 2.52 40.94 -0.75
CA ILE A 50 2.50 40.35 -2.10
C ILE A 50 3.58 39.27 -2.22
N ILE A 51 4.80 39.57 -1.77
CA ILE A 51 5.93 38.64 -1.76
C ILE A 51 5.63 37.45 -0.85
N SER A 52 5.12 37.71 0.37
CA SER A 52 4.70 36.65 1.28
C SER A 52 3.58 35.81 0.68
N GLY A 53 2.61 36.42 0.00
CA GLY A 53 1.54 35.70 -0.69
C GLY A 53 2.03 34.86 -1.89
N LEU A 54 3.08 35.30 -2.58
CA LEU A 54 3.74 34.52 -3.65
C LEU A 54 4.54 33.35 -3.07
N PHE A 55 5.34 33.59 -2.02
CA PHE A 55 6.06 32.55 -1.31
C PHE A 55 5.12 31.56 -0.62
N GLU A 56 3.98 32.01 -0.09
CA GLU A 56 2.95 31.17 0.50
C GLU A 56 2.26 30.32 -0.57
N LYS A 57 2.02 30.84 -1.78
CA LYS A 57 1.48 30.05 -2.89
C LYS A 57 2.48 29.00 -3.39
N LEU A 58 3.75 29.38 -3.52
CA LEU A 58 4.82 28.46 -3.90
C LEU A 58 5.06 27.41 -2.81
N SER A 59 5.03 27.80 -1.53
CA SER A 59 5.20 26.89 -0.39
C SER A 59 4.01 25.95 -0.24
N LYS A 60 2.76 26.42 -0.41
CA LYS A 60 1.56 25.57 -0.41
C LYS A 60 1.58 24.58 -1.57
N ARG A 61 2.00 25.00 -2.77
CA ARG A 61 2.15 24.09 -3.93
C ARG A 61 3.22 23.04 -3.67
N SER A 62 4.37 23.44 -3.13
CA SER A 62 5.46 22.53 -2.75
C SER A 62 5.03 21.56 -1.63
N ALA A 63 4.36 22.07 -0.59
CA ALA A 63 3.85 21.26 0.51
C ALA A 63 2.84 20.22 0.03
N ARG A 64 1.87 20.62 -0.81
CA ARG A 64 0.93 19.70 -1.48
C ARG A 64 1.66 18.62 -2.27
N HIS A 65 2.63 19.01 -3.10
CA HIS A 65 3.40 18.06 -3.89
C HIS A 65 4.19 17.08 -3.01
N SER A 66 4.83 17.58 -1.95
CA SER A 66 5.57 16.78 -0.98
C SER A 66 4.67 15.75 -0.28
N VAL A 67 3.50 16.18 0.20
CA VAL A 67 2.51 15.27 0.82
C VAL A 67 2.02 14.22 -0.17
N SER A 68 1.66 14.60 -1.41
CA SER A 68 1.22 13.63 -2.42
C SER A 68 2.32 12.63 -2.78
N SER A 69 3.56 13.10 -2.94
CA SER A 69 4.70 12.26 -3.29
C SER A 69 5.05 11.29 -2.16
N ASP A 70 5.01 11.75 -0.90
CA ASP A 70 5.21 10.90 0.28
C ASP A 70 4.14 9.80 0.35
N ILE A 71 2.85 10.14 0.21
CA ILE A 71 1.78 9.14 0.24
C ILE A 71 1.92 8.16 -0.93
N GLN A 72 2.13 8.65 -2.16
CA GLN A 72 2.26 7.82 -3.35
C GLN A 72 3.45 6.86 -3.25
N SER A 73 4.61 7.35 -2.79
CA SER A 73 5.81 6.54 -2.58
C SER A 73 5.57 5.44 -1.54
N ARG A 74 4.92 5.78 -0.42
CA ARG A 74 4.56 4.81 0.63
C ARG A 74 3.63 3.73 0.11
N ILE A 75 2.54 4.07 -0.58
CA ILE A 75 1.61 3.08 -1.15
C ILE A 75 2.29 2.23 -2.22
N SER A 76 2.98 2.85 -3.18
CA SER A 76 3.66 2.12 -4.25
C SER A 76 4.69 1.15 -3.69
N SER A 77 5.44 1.56 -2.66
CA SER A 77 6.37 0.67 -1.96
C SER A 77 5.67 -0.45 -1.21
N TYR A 78 4.46 -0.24 -0.69
CA TYR A 78 3.67 -1.28 -0.03
C TYR A 78 3.27 -2.36 -1.03
N ILE A 79 2.66 -1.96 -2.15
CA ILE A 79 2.17 -2.86 -3.20
C ILE A 79 3.31 -3.69 -3.74
N LYS A 80 4.42 -3.03 -4.11
CA LYS A 80 5.62 -3.69 -4.65
C LYS A 80 6.23 -4.70 -3.65
N ASN A 81 6.37 -4.32 -2.38
CA ASN A 81 7.02 -5.18 -1.39
C ASN A 81 6.15 -6.38 -0.97
N ASN A 82 4.82 -6.22 -0.97
CA ASN A 82 3.89 -7.26 -0.55
C ASN A 82 3.32 -8.08 -1.75
N LYS A 83 3.79 -7.82 -2.98
CA LYS A 83 3.34 -8.50 -4.22
C LYS A 83 1.82 -8.56 -4.32
N SER A 84 1.16 -7.45 -3.99
CA SER A 84 -0.30 -7.39 -3.85
C SER A 84 -0.98 -7.01 -5.17
N ASP A 85 -0.38 -7.29 -6.32
CA ASP A 85 -0.84 -6.79 -7.63
C ASP A 85 -2.24 -7.28 -8.01
N GLU A 86 -2.66 -8.45 -7.52
CA GLU A 86 -4.02 -8.96 -7.72
C GLU A 86 -5.05 -8.32 -6.77
N ILE A 87 -4.62 -7.96 -5.56
CA ILE A 87 -5.47 -7.41 -4.49
C ILE A 87 -5.60 -5.89 -4.61
N LEU A 88 -4.53 -5.23 -5.05
CA LEU A 88 -4.37 -3.80 -5.23
C LEU A 88 -3.69 -3.52 -6.59
N PRO A 89 -4.38 -3.77 -7.72
CA PRO A 89 -3.78 -3.69 -9.07
C PRO A 89 -3.52 -2.27 -9.57
N TYR A 90 -4.07 -1.26 -8.89
CA TYR A 90 -4.02 0.12 -9.37
C TYR A 90 -2.88 0.91 -8.72
N GLY A 91 -2.29 1.83 -9.48
CA GLY A 91 -1.41 2.84 -8.93
C GLY A 91 -2.18 3.97 -8.25
N LEU A 92 -1.46 5.01 -7.84
CA LEU A 92 -2.02 6.15 -7.12
C LEU A 92 -1.51 7.45 -7.74
N LYS A 93 -2.43 8.37 -8.05
CA LYS A 93 -2.14 9.75 -8.47
C LYS A 93 -3.00 10.72 -7.67
N PHE A 94 -2.53 11.97 -7.53
CA PHE A 94 -3.24 13.01 -6.79
C PHE A 94 -3.64 14.19 -7.68
N LYS A 95 -4.83 14.72 -7.44
CA LYS A 95 -5.32 15.98 -7.99
C LYS A 95 -5.76 16.90 -6.85
N TRP A 96 -5.10 18.05 -6.69
CA TRP A 96 -5.45 19.02 -5.67
C TRP A 96 -6.54 19.94 -6.21
N VAL A 97 -7.69 19.98 -5.54
CA VAL A 97 -8.76 20.95 -5.84
C VAL A 97 -8.83 22.00 -4.74
N LYS A 98 -9.35 23.17 -5.08
CA LYS A 98 -9.93 24.08 -4.09
C LYS A 98 -11.41 23.72 -4.11
N ASP A 99 -12.01 23.50 -2.95
CA ASP A 99 -13.42 23.13 -2.71
C ASP A 99 -13.61 21.67 -2.26
N GLU A 100 -14.37 21.53 -1.17
CA GLU A 100 -14.31 20.52 -0.10
C GLU A 100 -14.72 19.08 -0.48
N ASN A 101 -14.79 18.75 -1.77
CA ASN A 101 -15.28 17.45 -2.20
C ASN A 101 -14.13 16.44 -2.36
N PHE A 102 -13.76 15.85 -1.23
CA PHE A 102 -12.90 14.67 -1.20
C PHE A 102 -13.53 13.55 -2.05
N SER A 103 -12.87 13.15 -3.13
CA SER A 103 -13.41 12.16 -4.07
C SER A 103 -12.30 11.35 -4.73
N SER A 104 -12.66 10.21 -5.30
CA SER A 104 -11.71 9.35 -6.02
C SER A 104 -12.39 8.64 -7.19
N TYR A 105 -11.61 8.39 -8.24
CA TYR A 105 -12.02 7.60 -9.40
C TYR A 105 -10.81 6.86 -9.97
N VAL A 106 -11.07 5.86 -10.81
CA VAL A 106 -10.02 5.10 -11.49
C VAL A 106 -9.87 5.63 -12.93
N GLU A 107 -8.64 5.94 -13.32
CA GLU A 107 -8.27 6.37 -14.67
C GLU A 107 -6.94 5.70 -15.05
N GLU A 108 -6.88 5.02 -16.20
CA GLU A 108 -5.66 4.39 -16.72
C GLU A 108 -4.94 3.44 -15.73
N LYS A 109 -5.69 2.66 -14.94
CA LYS A 109 -5.18 1.81 -13.83
C LYS A 109 -4.52 2.58 -12.68
N ASP A 110 -4.78 3.86 -12.55
CA ASP A 110 -4.44 4.65 -11.36
C ASP A 110 -5.71 5.09 -10.64
N VAL A 111 -5.69 5.04 -9.31
CA VAL A 111 -6.69 5.76 -8.50
C VAL A 111 -6.27 7.23 -8.45
N ILE A 112 -7.11 8.10 -9.00
CA ILE A 112 -6.95 9.55 -8.90
C ILE A 112 -7.67 10.02 -7.64
N ILE A 113 -6.91 10.46 -6.63
CA ILE A 113 -7.48 11.02 -5.41
C ILE A 113 -7.54 12.54 -5.52
N ILE A 114 -8.75 13.07 -5.36
CA ILE A 114 -9.03 14.48 -5.23
C ILE A 114 -9.03 14.84 -3.75
N MET A 115 -8.06 15.65 -3.32
CA MET A 115 -7.90 16.04 -1.92
C MET A 115 -7.92 17.56 -1.73
N ASP A 116 -8.51 17.99 -0.62
CA ASP A 116 -8.18 19.28 0.00
C ASP A 116 -6.99 19.12 0.94
N TYR A 117 -6.17 20.16 1.05
CA TYR A 117 -4.95 20.13 1.84
C TYR A 117 -5.25 20.41 3.31
N HIS A 118 -5.05 19.40 4.17
CA HIS A 118 -5.06 19.59 5.62
C HIS A 118 -3.64 19.81 6.16
N ASN A 119 -3.45 20.66 7.17
CA ASN A 119 -2.13 20.83 7.83
C ASN A 119 -1.68 19.58 8.59
N ASN A 120 -2.62 18.70 8.93
CA ASN A 120 -2.32 17.42 9.58
C ASN A 120 -2.02 16.34 8.53
N ASN A 121 -0.74 16.02 8.39
CA ASN A 121 -0.26 15.01 7.46
C ASN A 121 -0.82 13.61 7.77
N ALA A 122 -1.09 13.26 9.04
CA ALA A 122 -1.66 11.95 9.39
C ALA A 122 -3.10 11.82 8.87
N LYS A 123 -3.91 12.89 8.99
CA LYS A 123 -5.25 12.95 8.40
C LYS A 123 -5.22 12.85 6.88
N ASN A 124 -4.30 13.58 6.23
CA ASN A 124 -4.11 13.47 4.79
C ASN A 124 -3.81 12.03 4.37
N PHE A 125 -2.90 11.36 5.08
CA PHE A 125 -2.54 9.97 4.79
C PHE A 125 -3.72 9.02 5.00
N VAL A 126 -4.39 9.06 6.16
CA VAL A 126 -5.53 8.18 6.47
C VAL A 126 -6.65 8.36 5.45
N ASN A 127 -7.01 9.60 5.11
CA ASN A 127 -8.06 9.87 4.14
C ASN A 127 -7.67 9.38 2.73
N ALA A 128 -6.42 9.62 2.31
CA ALA A 128 -5.91 9.13 1.04
C ALA A 128 -5.92 7.59 0.98
N ILE A 129 -5.47 6.91 2.04
CA ILE A 129 -5.52 5.44 2.12
C ILE A 129 -6.96 4.93 2.04
N GLY A 130 -7.90 5.58 2.74
CA GLY A 130 -9.32 5.19 2.68
C GLY A 130 -9.90 5.25 1.27
N GLN A 131 -9.63 6.33 0.52
CA GLN A 131 -10.10 6.49 -0.86
C GLN A 131 -9.39 5.56 -1.83
N TYR A 132 -8.08 5.39 -1.66
CA TYR A 132 -7.32 4.46 -2.47
C TYR A 132 -7.89 3.05 -2.34
N ILE A 133 -8.08 2.56 -1.10
CA ILE A 133 -8.60 1.22 -0.85
C ILE A 133 -10.03 1.06 -1.35
N SER A 134 -10.90 2.07 -1.20
CA SER A 134 -12.28 1.97 -1.68
C SER A 134 -12.41 1.79 -3.20
N GLN A 135 -11.38 2.17 -3.96
CA GLN A 135 -11.35 2.03 -5.43
C GLN A 135 -10.48 0.87 -5.91
N ALA A 136 -9.33 0.66 -5.26
CA ALA A 136 -8.32 -0.30 -5.70
C ALA A 136 -8.46 -1.69 -5.09
N PHE A 137 -9.23 -1.87 -4.02
CA PHE A 137 -9.32 -3.16 -3.34
C PHE A 137 -10.16 -4.16 -4.12
N ILE A 138 -9.49 -5.24 -4.58
CA ILE A 138 -10.06 -6.40 -5.28
C ILE A 138 -11.13 -6.02 -6.34
N PRO A 139 -10.79 -5.13 -7.29
CA PRO A 139 -11.78 -4.43 -8.12
C PRO A 139 -12.58 -5.38 -9.02
N THR A 140 -12.00 -6.53 -9.38
CA THR A 140 -12.64 -7.54 -10.24
C THR A 140 -13.78 -8.30 -9.56
N VAL A 141 -13.76 -8.41 -8.23
CA VAL A 141 -14.71 -9.23 -7.46
C VAL A 141 -15.45 -8.45 -6.38
N ARG A 142 -15.19 -7.16 -6.26
CA ARG A 142 -15.75 -6.27 -5.24
C ARG A 142 -17.27 -6.35 -5.14
N HIS A 143 -17.96 -6.32 -6.28
CA HIS A 143 -19.42 -6.36 -6.35
C HIS A 143 -20.02 -7.70 -5.91
N GLU A 144 -19.19 -8.74 -5.84
CA GLU A 144 -19.62 -10.05 -5.40
C GLU A 144 -19.54 -10.21 -3.89
N ILE A 145 -18.77 -9.40 -3.19
CA ILE A 145 -18.54 -9.60 -1.75
C ILE A 145 -19.65 -8.91 -0.96
N PRO A 146 -20.29 -9.58 0.02
CA PRO A 146 -21.25 -8.93 0.90
C PRO A 146 -20.65 -7.67 1.55
N GLN A 147 -21.44 -6.59 1.60
CA GLN A 147 -20.92 -5.26 1.92
C GLN A 147 -20.25 -5.19 3.30
N ASP A 148 -20.75 -5.92 4.30
CA ASP A 148 -20.16 -5.98 5.64
C ASP A 148 -18.80 -6.66 5.65
N VAL A 149 -18.67 -7.78 4.92
CA VAL A 149 -17.40 -8.49 4.69
C VAL A 149 -16.40 -7.60 3.95
N LEU A 150 -16.84 -6.94 2.87
CA LEU A 150 -15.98 -6.06 2.07
C LEU A 150 -15.42 -4.91 2.90
N ILE A 151 -16.28 -4.16 3.60
CA ILE A 151 -15.84 -3.03 4.44
C ILE A 151 -14.90 -3.51 5.55
N ALA A 152 -15.19 -4.65 6.17
CA ALA A 152 -14.31 -5.22 7.20
C ALA A 152 -12.92 -5.55 6.66
N ALA A 153 -12.85 -6.17 5.47
CA ALA A 153 -11.59 -6.49 4.81
C ALA A 153 -10.81 -5.22 4.40
N GLU A 154 -11.51 -4.21 3.87
CA GLU A 154 -10.91 -2.90 3.57
C GLU A 154 -10.31 -2.25 4.82
N LEU A 155 -11.03 -2.23 5.93
CA LEU A 155 -10.54 -1.65 7.19
C LEU A 155 -9.28 -2.35 7.70
N VAL A 156 -9.21 -3.69 7.58
CA VAL A 156 -7.99 -4.44 7.93
C VAL A 156 -6.85 -4.10 6.98
N MET A 157 -7.11 -3.99 5.69
CA MET A 157 -6.09 -3.60 4.71
C MET A 157 -5.56 -2.17 4.95
N GLN A 158 -6.45 -1.22 5.26
CA GLN A 158 -6.09 0.14 5.62
C GLN A 158 -5.23 0.16 6.89
N GLU A 159 -5.68 -0.50 7.97
CA GLU A 159 -4.93 -0.57 9.23
C GLU A 159 -3.55 -1.20 9.02
N LYS A 160 -3.44 -2.25 8.19
CA LYS A 160 -2.18 -2.92 7.83
C LYS A 160 -1.22 -1.97 7.09
N ILE A 161 -1.69 -1.26 6.06
CA ILE A 161 -0.87 -0.31 5.29
C ILE A 161 -0.40 0.83 6.19
N ILE A 162 -1.30 1.39 7.02
CA ILE A 162 -0.96 2.46 7.95
C ILE A 162 0.06 1.97 8.98
N GLN A 163 -0.13 0.79 9.56
CA GLN A 163 0.81 0.23 10.52
C GLN A 163 2.20 0.01 9.94
N GLU A 164 2.33 -0.37 8.66
CA GLU A 164 3.63 -0.57 8.03
C GLU A 164 4.27 0.76 7.59
N LYS A 165 3.51 1.62 6.94
CA LYS A 165 4.04 2.79 6.23
C LYS A 165 3.96 4.08 7.03
N ARG A 166 3.05 4.19 7.98
CA ARG A 166 2.86 5.41 8.77
C ARG A 166 2.25 5.12 10.16
N PRO A 167 3.00 4.48 11.07
CA PRO A 167 2.48 4.07 12.38
C PRO A 167 1.92 5.22 13.22
N ASP A 168 2.47 6.44 13.07
CA ASP A 168 1.99 7.68 13.72
C ASP A 168 0.55 8.05 13.35
N ALA A 169 0.05 7.58 12.21
CA ALA A 169 -1.30 7.85 11.74
C ALA A 169 -2.34 6.81 12.21
N LEU A 170 -1.92 5.76 12.94
CA LEU A 170 -2.83 4.72 13.44
C LEU A 170 -3.86 5.27 14.42
N ASP A 171 -3.46 6.19 15.30
CA ASP A 171 -4.38 6.76 16.29
C ASP A 171 -5.45 7.60 15.58
N THR A 172 -5.07 8.37 14.56
CA THR A 172 -6.03 9.08 13.70
C THR A 172 -7.01 8.12 13.05
N PHE A 173 -6.54 7.01 12.47
CA PHE A 173 -7.42 6.01 11.86
C PHE A 173 -8.39 5.37 12.88
N ARG A 174 -7.88 4.95 14.04
CA ARG A 174 -8.68 4.26 15.07
C ARG A 174 -9.70 5.16 15.76
N ASN A 175 -9.38 6.45 15.91
CA ASN A 175 -10.24 7.38 16.63
C ASN A 175 -11.20 8.13 15.70
N GLU A 176 -10.83 8.39 14.45
CA GLU A 176 -11.62 9.21 13.53
C GLU A 176 -12.32 8.39 12.43
N VAL A 177 -11.66 7.38 11.84
CA VAL A 177 -12.22 6.62 10.72
C VAL A 177 -12.98 5.39 11.20
N LEU A 178 -12.33 4.54 12.00
CA LEU A 178 -12.89 3.25 12.39
C LEU A 178 -14.28 3.37 13.05
N PRO A 179 -14.52 4.27 14.02
CA PRO A 179 -15.82 4.37 14.71
C PRO A 179 -16.94 4.72 13.72
N THR A 180 -16.67 5.60 12.75
CA THR A 180 -17.67 6.02 11.76
C THR A 180 -18.09 4.88 10.83
N LYS A 181 -17.19 3.93 10.54
CA LYS A 181 -17.45 2.81 9.65
C LYS A 181 -18.17 1.65 10.35
N ILE A 182 -17.97 1.47 11.66
CA ILE A 182 -18.58 0.38 12.43
C ILE A 182 -19.87 0.77 13.15
N ALA A 183 -20.12 2.07 13.39
CA ALA A 183 -21.23 2.55 14.23
C ALA A 183 -22.61 1.99 13.83
N ASN A 184 -22.84 1.78 12.53
CA ASN A 184 -24.16 1.42 12.01
C ASN A 184 -24.31 -0.07 11.67
N ASN A 185 -23.26 -0.89 11.84
CA ASN A 185 -23.32 -2.31 11.47
C ASN A 185 -22.34 -3.16 12.30
N VAL A 186 -22.90 -3.90 13.25
CA VAL A 186 -22.14 -4.78 14.15
C VAL A 186 -21.39 -5.90 13.41
N ASN A 187 -21.89 -6.34 12.26
CA ASN A 187 -21.24 -7.41 11.49
C ASN A 187 -19.87 -6.96 10.95
N ILE A 188 -19.71 -5.68 10.63
CA ILE A 188 -18.43 -5.13 10.14
C ILE A 188 -17.34 -5.36 11.20
N GLU A 189 -17.63 -5.05 12.47
CA GLU A 189 -16.65 -5.25 13.54
C GLU A 189 -16.41 -6.74 13.81
N GLN A 190 -17.44 -7.59 13.73
CA GLN A 190 -17.29 -9.04 13.87
C GLN A 190 -16.36 -9.61 12.79
N PHE A 191 -16.59 -9.30 11.53
CA PHE A 191 -15.73 -9.73 10.43
C PHE A 191 -14.33 -9.14 10.54
N ARG A 192 -14.20 -7.86 10.93
CA ARG A 192 -12.91 -7.20 11.10
C ARG A 192 -12.06 -7.92 12.14
N GLU A 193 -12.62 -8.30 13.29
CA GLU A 193 -11.90 -9.03 14.31
C GLU A 193 -11.50 -10.44 13.84
N ARG A 194 -12.31 -11.10 13.01
CA ARG A 194 -11.93 -12.37 12.35
C ARG A 194 -10.78 -12.16 11.37
N PHE A 195 -10.84 -11.16 10.49
CA PHE A 195 -9.77 -10.84 9.55
C PHE A 195 -8.47 -10.41 10.25
N LYS A 196 -8.54 -9.75 11.40
CA LYS A 196 -7.36 -9.47 12.23
C LYS A 196 -6.69 -10.75 12.72
N LYS A 197 -7.46 -11.76 13.13
CA LYS A 197 -6.90 -13.07 13.53
C LYS A 197 -6.21 -13.74 12.34
N LEU A 198 -6.80 -13.66 11.16
CA LEU A 198 -6.26 -14.21 9.92
C LEU A 198 -4.96 -13.50 9.54
N ASP A 199 -4.91 -12.18 9.67
CA ASP A 199 -3.72 -11.38 9.37
C ASP A 199 -2.57 -11.68 10.34
N ILE A 200 -2.87 -11.86 11.63
CA ILE A 200 -1.88 -12.26 12.64
C ILE A 200 -1.17 -13.58 12.27
N ILE A 201 -1.90 -14.54 11.71
CA ILE A 201 -1.33 -15.82 11.25
C ILE A 201 -0.82 -15.75 9.81
N GLY A 202 -1.06 -14.65 9.11
CA GLY A 202 -0.59 -14.35 7.76
C GLY A 202 -1.42 -14.98 6.64
N PHE A 203 -2.68 -15.34 6.92
CA PHE A 203 -3.59 -15.97 5.94
C PHE A 203 -4.60 -14.99 5.34
N PHE A 204 -4.72 -13.78 5.87
CA PHE A 204 -5.67 -12.78 5.36
C PHE A 204 -5.40 -12.42 3.88
N ASP A 205 -4.21 -11.93 3.57
CA ASP A 205 -3.81 -11.55 2.22
C ASP A 205 -3.27 -12.73 1.41
N ASN A 206 -2.52 -13.64 2.03
CA ASN A 206 -1.88 -14.75 1.30
C ASN A 206 -2.85 -15.86 0.89
N MET A 207 -3.99 -16.02 1.56
CA MET A 207 -4.94 -17.10 1.29
C MET A 207 -6.35 -16.57 1.08
N PHE A 208 -6.93 -15.87 2.06
CA PHE A 208 -8.32 -15.43 1.98
C PHE A 208 -8.55 -14.48 0.79
N LEU A 209 -7.81 -13.37 0.70
CA LEU A 209 -7.97 -12.42 -0.40
C LEU A 209 -7.55 -13.02 -1.76
N THR A 210 -6.50 -13.85 -1.78
CA THR A 210 -6.08 -14.59 -2.97
C THR A 210 -7.22 -15.46 -3.52
N GLU A 211 -7.84 -16.29 -2.68
CA GLU A 211 -8.94 -17.16 -3.10
C GLU A 211 -10.20 -16.38 -3.48
N ILE A 212 -10.46 -15.24 -2.83
CA ILE A 212 -11.56 -14.35 -3.22
C ILE A 212 -11.34 -13.81 -4.64
N VAL A 213 -10.12 -13.37 -4.98
CA VAL A 213 -9.79 -12.92 -6.34
C VAL A 213 -9.92 -14.05 -7.36
N PHE A 214 -9.41 -15.25 -7.04
CA PHE A 214 -9.51 -16.40 -7.95
C PHE A 214 -10.92 -16.98 -8.08
N ALA A 215 -11.75 -16.90 -7.03
CA ALA A 215 -13.13 -17.32 -7.10
C ALA A 215 -13.90 -16.50 -8.15
N GLY A 216 -13.58 -15.21 -8.29
CA GLY A 216 -13.98 -14.46 -9.47
C GLY A 216 -15.50 -14.47 -9.68
N SER A 217 -15.88 -14.74 -10.93
CA SER A 217 -17.27 -14.90 -11.35
C SER A 217 -17.98 -16.10 -10.72
N ARG A 218 -17.30 -17.09 -10.13
CA ARG A 218 -17.97 -18.23 -9.47
C ARG A 218 -18.80 -17.80 -8.26
N LEU A 219 -18.44 -16.67 -7.64
CA LEU A 219 -19.26 -16.06 -6.59
C LEU A 219 -20.55 -15.42 -7.14
N GLN A 220 -20.58 -15.00 -8.42
CA GLN A 220 -21.78 -14.46 -9.07
C GLN A 220 -22.88 -15.50 -9.20
N ASP A 221 -22.51 -16.76 -9.39
CA ASP A 221 -23.45 -17.87 -9.55
C ASP A 221 -24.26 -18.16 -8.27
N LEU A 222 -23.81 -17.65 -7.12
CA LEU A 222 -24.50 -17.77 -5.84
C LEU A 222 -25.39 -16.55 -5.56
N ILE A 223 -26.59 -16.83 -5.03
CA ILE A 223 -27.45 -15.79 -4.43
C ILE A 223 -26.82 -15.25 -3.16
N GLU A 224 -27.15 -14.01 -2.79
CA GLU A 224 -26.43 -13.25 -1.75
C GLU A 224 -26.30 -13.98 -0.40
N ASN A 225 -27.36 -14.61 0.10
CA ASN A 225 -27.31 -15.36 1.36
C ASN A 225 -26.38 -16.58 1.27
N GLN A 226 -26.41 -17.33 0.16
CA GLN A 226 -25.53 -18.49 -0.05
C GLN A 226 -24.08 -18.03 -0.18
N ARG A 227 -23.85 -16.93 -0.89
CA ARG A 227 -22.53 -16.35 -1.09
C ARG A 227 -21.92 -15.88 0.23
N LYS A 228 -22.71 -15.21 1.07
CA LYS A 228 -22.29 -14.82 2.42
C LYS A 228 -21.94 -16.03 3.27
N GLN A 229 -22.79 -17.07 3.25
CA GLN A 229 -22.55 -18.30 3.99
C GLN A 229 -21.29 -19.04 3.51
N GLU A 230 -21.07 -19.13 2.20
CA GLU A 230 -19.87 -19.73 1.60
C GLU A 230 -18.60 -19.01 2.08
N ILE A 231 -18.59 -17.67 2.03
CA ILE A 231 -17.47 -16.85 2.52
C ILE A 231 -17.27 -17.03 4.04
N GLU A 232 -18.34 -17.01 4.83
CA GLU A 232 -18.26 -17.22 6.28
C GLU A 232 -17.71 -18.61 6.65
N ASN A 233 -18.15 -19.64 5.94
CA ASN A 233 -17.65 -21.01 6.10
C ASN A 233 -16.17 -21.09 5.76
N PHE A 234 -15.75 -20.43 4.67
CA PHE A 234 -14.35 -20.40 4.28
C PHE A 234 -13.49 -19.64 5.31
N ILE A 235 -13.94 -18.49 5.82
CA ILE A 235 -13.24 -17.80 6.93
C ILE A 235 -13.13 -18.72 8.15
N THR A 236 -14.21 -19.41 8.50
CA THR A 236 -14.24 -20.35 9.64
C THR A 236 -13.25 -21.50 9.46
N PHE A 237 -13.13 -22.04 8.24
CA PHE A 237 -12.12 -23.03 7.91
C PHE A 237 -10.70 -22.48 8.15
N ILE A 238 -10.41 -21.28 7.64
CA ILE A 238 -9.07 -20.70 7.79
C ILE A 238 -8.73 -20.42 9.26
N GLU A 239 -9.71 -19.95 10.06
CA GLU A 239 -9.55 -19.76 11.51
C GLU A 239 -9.18 -21.04 12.25
N ASN A 240 -9.59 -22.21 11.73
CA ASN A 240 -9.37 -23.52 12.34
C ASN A 240 -8.04 -24.18 11.95
N ILE A 241 -7.33 -23.72 10.91
CA ILE A 241 -6.05 -24.31 10.47
C ILE A 241 -4.99 -24.43 11.59
N PRO A 242 -4.86 -23.49 12.54
CA PRO A 242 -3.90 -23.63 13.64
C PRO A 242 -4.23 -24.74 14.66
N ASP A 243 -5.36 -25.42 14.53
CA ASP A 243 -5.76 -26.58 15.31
C ASP A 243 -5.45 -27.87 14.52
N GLU A 244 -4.45 -28.63 14.99
CA GLU A 244 -3.98 -29.86 14.34
C GLU A 244 -5.04 -30.98 14.30
N SER A 245 -6.13 -30.86 15.06
CA SER A 245 -7.24 -31.82 15.06
C SER A 245 -8.25 -31.59 13.93
N LYS A 246 -8.18 -30.44 13.25
CA LYS A 246 -9.14 -30.04 12.23
C LYS A 246 -8.67 -30.46 10.83
N PRO A 247 -9.61 -30.72 9.90
CA PRO A 247 -9.28 -30.94 8.50
C PRO A 247 -8.46 -29.79 7.92
N LEU A 248 -7.52 -30.13 7.05
CA LEU A 248 -6.68 -29.17 6.33
C LEU A 248 -7.15 -28.99 4.89
N ASP A 249 -8.41 -29.31 4.63
CA ASP A 249 -9.05 -29.17 3.35
C ASP A 249 -10.45 -28.57 3.52
N PHE A 250 -10.87 -27.78 2.54
CA PHE A 250 -12.18 -27.15 2.45
C PHE A 250 -12.75 -27.40 1.07
N SER A 251 -13.97 -27.94 1.02
CA SER A 251 -14.71 -28.20 -0.20
C SER A 251 -16.09 -27.56 -0.04
N GLY A 252 -16.18 -26.28 -0.37
CA GLY A 252 -17.44 -25.52 -0.41
C GLY A 252 -18.09 -25.57 -1.79
N ASN A 253 -19.06 -24.70 -2.03
CA ASN A 253 -19.69 -24.57 -3.36
C ASN A 253 -18.78 -23.86 -4.35
N VAL A 254 -17.92 -22.97 -3.87
CA VAL A 254 -17.03 -22.13 -4.69
C VAL A 254 -15.58 -22.41 -4.37
N PHE A 255 -15.21 -22.47 -3.09
CA PHE A 255 -13.81 -22.66 -2.71
C PHE A 255 -13.49 -24.14 -2.51
N HIS A 256 -12.50 -24.64 -3.25
CA HIS A 256 -11.94 -25.98 -3.06
C HIS A 256 -10.45 -25.86 -2.74
N VAL A 257 -10.11 -25.78 -1.46
CA VAL A 257 -8.76 -25.46 -0.98
C VAL A 257 -8.19 -26.60 -0.16
N TRP A 258 -6.97 -27.02 -0.49
CA TRP A 258 -6.18 -27.98 0.28
C TRP A 258 -4.96 -27.33 0.89
N ILE A 259 -4.59 -27.72 2.11
CA ILE A 259 -3.46 -27.18 2.84
C ILE A 259 -2.55 -28.31 3.31
N THR A 260 -1.27 -28.15 2.99
CA THR A 260 -0.18 -29.03 3.42
C THR A 260 0.70 -28.26 4.39
N LEU A 261 0.52 -28.54 5.68
CA LEU A 261 1.35 -27.98 6.75
C LEU A 261 2.67 -28.75 6.89
N VAL A 262 3.77 -28.10 6.55
CA VAL A 262 5.13 -28.63 6.70
C VAL A 262 5.63 -28.35 8.12
N ALA A 263 5.31 -29.26 9.04
CA ALA A 263 5.64 -29.17 10.47
C ALA A 263 6.75 -30.14 10.92
N LYS A 264 7.55 -29.67 11.89
CA LYS A 264 8.60 -30.30 12.76
C LYS A 264 9.54 -31.38 12.16
N GLN A 265 10.84 -31.19 12.43
CA GLN A 265 11.99 -32.08 12.14
C GLN A 265 11.71 -33.60 12.14
N PHE A 266 10.94 -34.12 13.09
CA PHE A 266 10.78 -35.57 13.27
C PHE A 266 10.19 -36.31 12.06
N LYS A 267 9.26 -35.71 11.29
CA LYS A 267 8.75 -36.33 10.04
C LYS A 267 9.73 -36.19 8.87
N LYS A 268 10.48 -35.07 8.83
CA LYS A 268 11.57 -34.84 7.86
C LYS A 268 12.65 -35.92 8.00
N ASP A 269 13.03 -36.22 9.23
CA ASP A 269 14.16 -37.11 9.53
C ASP A 269 13.86 -38.59 9.22
N TYR A 270 12.58 -38.98 9.06
CA TYR A 270 12.18 -40.38 8.87
C TYR A 270 11.56 -40.71 7.50
N GLN A 271 10.88 -39.76 6.85
CA GLN A 271 10.13 -40.02 5.60
C GLN A 271 10.42 -39.04 4.46
N GLY A 272 11.24 -38.00 4.70
CA GLY A 272 11.52 -36.98 3.69
C GLY A 272 10.25 -36.28 3.21
N THR A 273 10.25 -35.91 1.93
CA THR A 273 9.17 -35.15 1.26
C THR A 273 7.98 -36.01 0.80
N ALA A 274 8.16 -37.33 0.67
CA ALA A 274 7.18 -38.23 0.06
C ALA A 274 5.75 -38.16 0.67
N PRO A 275 5.57 -38.06 2.01
CA PRO A 275 4.23 -37.92 2.58
C PRO A 275 3.51 -36.64 2.15
N TYR A 276 4.26 -35.56 1.90
CA TYR A 276 3.71 -34.28 1.49
C TYR A 276 3.33 -34.29 0.00
N VAL A 277 4.16 -34.93 -0.83
CA VAL A 277 3.85 -35.17 -2.25
C VAL A 277 2.59 -36.02 -2.39
N LYS A 278 2.48 -37.12 -1.63
CA LYS A 278 1.27 -37.95 -1.64
C LYS A 278 0.01 -37.17 -1.28
N ARG A 279 0.07 -36.27 -0.30
CA ARG A 279 -1.07 -35.39 0.02
C ARG A 279 -1.41 -34.41 -1.10
N ALA A 280 -0.40 -33.94 -1.84
CA ALA A 280 -0.62 -33.11 -3.02
C ALA A 280 -1.29 -33.91 -4.16
N GLU A 281 -0.88 -35.16 -4.38
CA GLU A 281 -1.54 -36.08 -5.34
C GLU A 281 -2.99 -36.37 -4.95
N GLU A 282 -3.27 -36.55 -3.65
CA GLU A 282 -4.62 -36.70 -3.12
C GLU A 282 -5.48 -35.45 -3.38
N ALA A 283 -4.93 -34.24 -3.17
CA ALA A 283 -5.62 -32.99 -3.47
C ALA A 283 -5.94 -32.87 -4.98
N TYR A 284 -4.97 -33.19 -5.82
CA TYR A 284 -5.10 -33.15 -7.29
C TYR A 284 -6.15 -34.16 -7.80
N SER A 285 -6.07 -35.41 -7.34
CA SER A 285 -7.02 -36.47 -7.73
C SER A 285 -8.45 -36.17 -7.28
N LYS A 286 -8.62 -35.48 -6.15
CA LYS A 286 -9.92 -35.01 -5.65
C LYS A 286 -10.40 -33.70 -6.29
N LYS A 287 -9.66 -33.14 -7.25
CA LYS A 287 -10.01 -31.93 -8.00
C LYS A 287 -10.23 -30.69 -7.12
N TYR A 288 -9.35 -30.50 -6.13
CA TYR A 288 -9.27 -29.20 -5.45
C TYR A 288 -8.77 -28.14 -6.44
N ASP A 289 -9.11 -26.87 -6.23
CA ASP A 289 -8.68 -25.76 -7.09
C ASP A 289 -7.28 -25.24 -6.71
N SER A 290 -7.01 -25.26 -5.40
CA SER A 290 -5.82 -24.65 -4.81
C SER A 290 -5.17 -25.60 -3.82
N LEU A 291 -3.84 -25.71 -3.90
CA LEU A 291 -3.01 -26.36 -2.90
C LEU A 291 -2.03 -25.36 -2.29
N TYR A 292 -2.15 -25.13 -0.98
CA TYR A 292 -1.23 -24.32 -0.21
C TYR A 292 -0.22 -25.20 0.53
N VAL A 293 1.06 -24.98 0.29
CA VAL A 293 2.14 -25.61 1.05
C VAL A 293 2.75 -24.56 1.96
N THR A 294 2.70 -24.75 3.29
CA THR A 294 3.20 -23.74 4.23
C THR A 294 3.99 -24.31 5.40
N GLY A 295 5.01 -23.58 5.81
CA GLY A 295 5.87 -23.90 6.96
C GLY A 295 6.40 -22.64 7.64
N ARG A 296 7.00 -22.83 8.82
CA ARG A 296 7.51 -21.74 9.68
C ARG A 296 8.93 -22.00 10.14
N ASP A 297 9.65 -20.91 10.43
CA ASP A 297 10.99 -20.90 11.02
C ASP A 297 12.01 -21.82 10.32
N GLN A 298 12.65 -22.71 11.08
CA GLN A 298 13.75 -23.59 10.67
C GLN A 298 13.41 -24.59 9.56
N ASN A 299 12.16 -24.66 9.13
CA ASN A 299 11.72 -25.59 8.10
C ASN A 299 11.74 -25.00 6.69
N MET A 300 12.17 -23.74 6.49
CA MET A 300 12.05 -23.09 5.17
C MET A 300 12.74 -23.84 4.03
N ASP A 301 13.91 -24.43 4.29
CA ASP A 301 14.62 -25.20 3.26
C ASP A 301 13.84 -26.47 2.91
N PHE A 302 13.29 -27.15 3.93
CA PHE A 302 12.47 -28.33 3.70
C PHE A 302 11.14 -28.02 3.01
N VAL A 303 10.56 -26.83 3.24
CA VAL A 303 9.41 -26.36 2.46
C VAL A 303 9.80 -26.23 0.98
N ASN A 304 10.99 -25.72 0.67
CA ASN A 304 11.47 -25.65 -0.72
C ASN A 304 11.64 -27.03 -1.34
N ASP A 305 12.17 -28.00 -0.59
CA ASP A 305 12.32 -29.39 -1.05
C ASP A 305 10.94 -29.97 -1.40
N VAL A 306 9.94 -29.80 -0.53
CA VAL A 306 8.57 -30.25 -0.77
C VAL A 306 7.97 -29.57 -2.01
N ILE A 307 8.14 -28.25 -2.15
CA ILE A 307 7.66 -27.50 -3.33
C ILE A 307 8.32 -28.04 -4.62
N SER A 308 9.63 -28.28 -4.58
CA SER A 308 10.40 -28.80 -5.72
C SER A 308 9.93 -30.18 -6.13
N ASP A 309 9.66 -31.06 -5.16
CA ASP A 309 9.22 -32.42 -5.43
C ASP A 309 7.79 -32.45 -5.98
N ILE A 310 6.87 -31.65 -5.42
CA ILE A 310 5.50 -31.49 -5.96
C ILE A 310 5.55 -31.03 -7.42
N LYS A 311 6.40 -30.05 -7.73
CA LYS A 311 6.60 -29.57 -9.10
C LYS A 311 7.16 -30.65 -10.03
N THR A 312 8.11 -31.44 -9.54
CA THR A 312 8.75 -32.53 -10.33
C THR A 312 7.76 -33.64 -10.65
N HIS A 313 6.79 -33.90 -9.75
CA HIS A 313 5.71 -34.87 -9.98
C HIS A 313 4.60 -34.31 -10.89
N GLY A 314 4.70 -33.06 -11.36
CA GLY A 314 3.72 -32.46 -12.27
C GLY A 314 2.37 -32.17 -11.63
N ILE A 315 2.32 -31.97 -10.31
CA ILE A 315 1.08 -31.73 -9.56
C ILE A 315 0.73 -30.24 -9.64
N GLY A 316 -0.17 -29.91 -10.56
CA GLY A 316 -0.62 -28.53 -10.80
C GLY A 316 0.48 -27.59 -11.30
N TYR A 317 0.17 -26.29 -11.29
CA TYR A 317 1.09 -25.20 -11.64
C TYR A 317 1.43 -24.37 -10.40
N LEU A 318 2.72 -24.12 -10.17
CA LEU A 318 3.19 -23.27 -9.08
C LEU A 318 2.93 -21.80 -9.41
N GLU A 319 1.96 -21.20 -8.74
CA GLU A 319 1.54 -19.81 -8.96
C GLU A 319 2.54 -18.83 -8.35
N TRP A 320 2.84 -19.01 -7.05
CA TRP A 320 3.80 -18.18 -6.35
C TRP A 320 4.37 -18.87 -5.12
N VAL A 321 5.51 -18.32 -4.67
CA VAL A 321 6.10 -18.60 -3.34
C VAL A 321 6.34 -17.25 -2.65
N ARG A 322 5.87 -17.12 -1.41
CA ARG A 322 5.95 -15.89 -0.61
C ARG A 322 6.48 -16.19 0.79
N ASP A 323 7.39 -15.33 1.23
CA ASP A 323 7.83 -15.25 2.61
C ASP A 323 7.11 -14.09 3.29
N PHE A 324 6.58 -14.33 4.49
CA PHE A 324 5.82 -13.32 5.22
C PHE A 324 6.05 -13.43 6.73
N LYS A 325 5.82 -12.30 7.40
CA LYS A 325 5.90 -12.21 8.86
C LYS A 325 4.58 -12.67 9.45
N THR A 326 4.64 -13.58 10.41
CA THR A 326 3.48 -14.10 11.13
C THR A 326 3.74 -14.03 12.64
N ARG A 327 2.73 -14.30 13.45
CA ARG A 327 2.88 -14.48 14.90
C ARG A 327 2.39 -15.85 15.33
N ASP A 328 3.10 -16.45 16.27
CA ASP A 328 2.65 -17.70 16.90
C ASP A 328 1.55 -17.46 17.95
N LYS A 329 1.02 -18.54 18.53
CA LYS A 329 0.01 -18.47 19.62
C LYS A 329 0.49 -17.66 20.84
N LYS A 330 1.82 -17.50 21.01
CA LYS A 330 2.46 -16.70 22.08
C LYS A 330 2.79 -15.27 21.61
N ARG A 331 2.27 -14.85 20.45
CA ARG A 331 2.50 -13.55 19.80
C ARG A 331 3.96 -13.24 19.46
N LYS A 332 4.83 -14.25 19.43
CA LYS A 332 6.22 -14.07 19.00
C LYS A 332 6.26 -13.92 17.49
N LYS A 333 7.08 -12.98 16.99
CA LYS A 333 7.31 -12.80 15.55
C LYS A 333 7.99 -14.04 14.99
N LYS A 334 7.49 -14.50 13.86
CA LYS A 334 7.95 -15.68 13.12
C LYS A 334 8.03 -15.34 11.64
N ILE A 335 8.89 -16.03 10.92
CA ILE A 335 8.89 -16.00 9.45
C ILE A 335 8.18 -17.26 8.99
N ALA A 336 7.26 -17.10 8.05
CA ALA A 336 6.53 -18.16 7.40
C ALA A 336 6.80 -18.11 5.90
N LYS A 337 6.72 -19.28 5.27
CA LYS A 337 6.71 -19.43 3.81
C LYS A 337 5.43 -20.10 3.40
N MET A 338 4.85 -19.65 2.31
CA MET A 338 3.70 -20.28 1.67
C MET A 338 3.95 -20.33 0.17
N ALA A 339 3.61 -21.47 -0.42
CA ALA A 339 3.49 -21.63 -1.86
C ALA A 339 2.04 -21.96 -2.20
N LEU A 340 1.57 -21.43 -3.32
CA LEU A 340 0.28 -21.76 -3.90
C LEU A 340 0.50 -22.52 -5.20
N PHE A 341 -0.12 -23.68 -5.32
CA PHE A 341 -0.27 -24.42 -6.56
C PHE A 341 -1.72 -24.34 -7.02
N ARG A 342 -1.93 -24.00 -8.30
CA ARG A 342 -3.22 -24.16 -8.99
C ARG A 342 -3.29 -25.58 -9.52
N LEU A 343 -4.32 -26.32 -9.13
CA LEU A 343 -4.47 -27.75 -9.46
C LEU A 343 -5.35 -27.97 -10.70
#